data_AF-A0AAU1PQI6-F1
#
_entry.id   AF-A0AAU1PQI6-F1
#
_cell.length_a   1.000
_cell.length_b   1.000
_cell.length_c   1.000
_cell.angle_alpha   90.00
_cell.angle_beta   90.00
_cell.angle_gamma   90.00
#
_symmetry.space_group_name_H-M   'P 1'
#
loop_
_entity.id
_entity.type
_entity.pdbx_description
1 polymer ?
#
loop_
_entity_poly.entity_id
_entity_poly.type
_entity_poly.pdbx_seq_one_letter_code
_entity_poly.pdbx_strand_id
1 'polypeptide(L)'
;MNTTGSNLPALFRPVAAQRPSLAGDGSAEPVLSLLSERGWTIVDTPEANAHCTSPDGRIYVGWLPEDQAAWRRGTVWTIQATPAEADAKPWVQEFGPNVPSRAVAAFLEALTGHADH
;
A
#
# COMPACT_ATOMS: atom_id res chain seq x y z
N MET A 1 9.59 -62.34 21.50
CA MET A 1 8.53 -61.45 20.99
C MET A 1 9.14 -60.07 20.87
N ASN A 2 9.48 -59.63 19.65
CA ASN A 2 10.17 -58.36 19.44
C ASN A 2 9.23 -57.44 18.65
N THR A 3 8.65 -56.45 19.33
CA THR A 3 7.81 -55.41 18.73
C THR A 3 8.71 -54.27 18.27
N THR A 4 9.00 -54.22 16.97
CA THR A 4 9.67 -53.07 16.35
C THR A 4 8.64 -51.97 16.14
N GLY A 5 8.60 -50.99 17.05
CA GLY A 5 7.80 -49.79 16.88
C GLY A 5 8.35 -48.96 15.71
N SER A 6 7.57 -48.85 14.63
CA SER A 6 7.90 -48.03 13.48
C SER A 6 7.84 -46.56 13.89
N ASN A 7 9.00 -45.97 14.18
CA ASN A 7 9.13 -44.55 14.50
C ASN A 7 9.32 -43.80 13.18
N LEU A 8 8.21 -43.40 12.54
CA LEU A 8 8.27 -42.58 11.34
C LEU A 8 8.79 -41.18 11.72
N PRO A 9 9.78 -40.63 11.00
CA PRO A 9 10.26 -39.29 11.28
C PRO A 9 9.13 -38.30 11.07
N ALA A 10 8.92 -37.41 12.04
CA ALA A 10 7.99 -36.30 11.90
C ALA A 10 8.35 -35.52 10.64
N LEU A 11 7.43 -35.47 9.68
CA LEU A 11 7.58 -34.64 8.48
C LEU A 11 7.65 -33.18 8.94
N PHE A 12 8.86 -32.62 8.95
CA PHE A 12 9.05 -31.18 9.04
C PHE A 12 8.38 -30.56 7.81
N ARG A 13 7.16 -30.03 7.99
CA ARG A 13 6.62 -29.06 7.04
C ARG A 13 7.39 -27.77 7.27
N PRO A 14 8.20 -27.28 6.31
CA PRO A 14 8.69 -25.92 6.41
C PRO A 14 7.48 -25.01 6.59
N VAL A 15 7.56 -24.06 7.53
CA VAL A 15 6.59 -22.97 7.56
C VAL A 15 6.68 -22.35 6.17
N ALA A 16 5.66 -22.58 5.34
CA ALA A 16 5.62 -21.91 4.05
C ALA A 16 5.55 -20.43 4.42
N ALA A 17 6.62 -19.68 4.13
CA ALA A 17 6.58 -18.22 4.27
C ALA A 17 5.30 -17.77 3.57
N GLN A 18 4.34 -17.26 4.34
CA GLN A 18 3.06 -16.87 3.79
C GLN A 18 3.34 -15.80 2.76
N ARG A 19 3.14 -16.11 1.48
CA ARG A 19 3.25 -15.11 0.44
C ARG A 19 2.16 -14.07 0.73
N PRO A 20 2.48 -12.77 0.72
CA PRO A 20 1.46 -11.77 0.96
C PRO A 20 0.35 -11.91 -0.08
N SER A 21 -0.90 -11.65 0.32
CA SER A 21 -2.07 -11.74 -0.55
C SER A 21 -1.97 -10.76 -1.72
N LEU A 22 -2.33 -11.22 -2.92
CA LEU A 22 -2.48 -10.37 -4.11
C LEU A 22 -3.88 -9.74 -4.23
N ALA A 23 -4.80 -10.11 -3.34
CA ALA A 23 -6.11 -9.47 -3.24
C ALA A 23 -6.05 -8.27 -2.29
N GLY A 24 -7.02 -7.35 -2.42
CA GLY A 24 -7.22 -6.22 -1.51
C GLY A 24 -7.20 -6.66 -0.05
N ASP A 25 -6.36 -6.00 0.73
CA ASP A 25 -6.10 -6.28 2.14
C ASP A 25 -6.87 -5.36 3.09
N GLY A 26 -7.64 -4.40 2.55
CA GLY A 26 -8.42 -3.44 3.33
C GLY A 26 -7.57 -2.56 4.24
N SER A 27 -6.26 -2.50 3.98
CA SER A 27 -5.27 -1.81 4.81
C SER A 27 -4.60 -0.70 4.02
N ALA A 28 -4.16 0.35 4.70
CA ALA A 28 -3.28 1.37 4.12
C ALA A 28 -1.82 1.22 4.57
N GLU A 29 -1.54 0.30 5.49
CA GLU A 29 -0.29 0.26 6.25
C GLU A 29 0.97 0.24 5.36
N PRO A 30 1.10 -0.59 4.31
CA PRO A 30 2.28 -0.58 3.46
C PRO A 30 2.55 0.76 2.78
N VAL A 31 1.50 1.51 2.43
CA VAL A 31 1.64 2.85 1.85
C VAL A 31 2.01 3.85 2.93
N LEU A 32 1.32 3.85 4.06
CA LEU A 32 1.57 4.81 5.15
C LEU A 32 2.99 4.65 5.74
N SER A 33 3.45 3.42 5.93
CA SER A 33 4.81 3.13 6.39
C SER A 33 5.86 3.66 5.41
N LEU A 34 5.70 3.38 4.10
CA LEU A 34 6.58 3.90 3.06
C LEU A 34 6.64 5.44 3.03
N LEU A 35 5.48 6.10 3.12
CA LEU A 35 5.40 7.56 3.05
C LEU A 35 5.94 8.22 4.32
N SER A 36 5.69 7.62 5.49
CA SER A 36 6.25 8.08 6.78
C SER A 36 7.77 8.01 6.78
N GLU A 37 8.36 6.91 6.29
CA GLU A 37 9.82 6.75 6.17
C GLU A 37 10.45 7.81 5.27
N ARG A 38 9.71 8.28 4.25
CA ARG A 38 10.13 9.33 3.32
C ARG A 38 9.84 10.75 3.84
N GLY A 39 9.37 10.89 5.08
CA GLY A 39 9.08 12.19 5.69
C GLY A 39 7.87 12.91 5.11
N TRP A 40 6.92 12.18 4.51
CA TRP A 40 5.69 12.79 4.02
C TRP A 40 4.81 13.21 5.19
N THR A 41 4.04 14.27 5.00
CA THR A 41 2.98 14.63 5.96
C THR A 41 1.82 13.67 5.79
N ILE A 42 1.37 13.04 6.87
CA ILE A 42 0.22 12.12 6.90
C ILE A 42 -0.80 12.67 7.89
N VAL A 43 -2.04 12.83 7.46
CA VAL A 43 -3.18 13.26 8.27
C VAL A 43 -4.30 12.24 8.13
N ASP A 44 -4.70 11.64 9.24
CA ASP A 44 -5.89 10.80 9.33
C ASP A 44 -7.14 11.62 9.69
N THR A 45 -8.30 11.17 9.24
CA THR A 45 -9.60 11.70 9.66
C THR A 45 -10.24 10.76 10.67
N PRO A 46 -11.19 11.23 11.50
CA PRO A 46 -11.93 10.37 12.42
C PRO A 46 -12.64 9.18 11.76
N GLU A 47 -12.95 9.32 10.47
CA GLU A 47 -13.54 8.30 9.61
C GLU A 47 -12.48 7.35 9.00
N ALA A 48 -11.26 7.28 9.53
CA ALA A 48 -10.21 6.39 9.03
C ALA A 48 -9.77 6.61 7.57
N ASN A 49 -10.08 7.79 6.98
CA ASN A 49 -9.43 8.23 5.76
C ASN A 49 -8.02 8.75 6.08
N ALA A 50 -7.10 8.63 5.13
CA ALA A 50 -5.76 9.19 5.27
C ALA A 50 -5.40 10.06 4.05
N HIS A 51 -4.83 11.22 4.34
CA HIS A 51 -4.35 12.19 3.36
C HIS A 51 -2.86 12.39 3.56
N CYS A 52 -2.09 12.03 2.54
CA CYS A 52 -0.64 12.15 2.56
C CYS A 52 -0.19 13.21 1.54
N THR A 53 0.82 14.00 1.89
CA THR A 53 1.37 15.04 1.02
C THR A 53 2.90 14.99 1.03
N SER A 54 3.52 15.05 -0.15
CA SER A 54 4.98 15.05 -0.29
C SER A 54 5.61 16.27 0.37
N PRO A 55 6.90 16.21 0.78
CA PRO A 55 7.58 17.33 1.42
C PRO A 55 7.61 18.62 0.58
N ASP A 56 7.59 18.51 -0.75
CA ASP A 56 7.54 19.64 -1.67
C ASP A 56 6.10 20.11 -2.00
N GLY A 57 5.09 19.48 -1.41
CA GLY A 57 3.68 19.81 -1.58
C GLY A 57 3.07 19.46 -2.94
N ARG A 58 3.79 18.72 -3.79
CA ARG A 58 3.41 18.48 -5.18
C ARG A 58 2.63 17.19 -5.41
N ILE A 59 2.81 16.20 -4.55
CA ILE A 59 2.14 14.91 -4.67
C ILE A 59 1.18 14.73 -3.50
N TYR A 60 -0.05 14.39 -3.83
CA TYR A 60 -1.09 14.02 -2.89
C TYR A 60 -1.41 12.53 -3.05
N VAL A 61 -1.53 11.82 -1.93
CA VAL A 61 -2.01 10.44 -1.88
C VAL A 61 -3.16 10.36 -0.88
N GLY A 62 -4.33 9.93 -1.34
CA GLY A 62 -5.51 9.70 -0.53
C GLY A 62 -5.84 8.21 -0.41
N TRP A 63 -6.06 7.75 0.82
CA TRP A 63 -6.75 6.51 1.14
C TRP A 63 -8.12 6.87 1.70
N LEU A 64 -9.17 6.51 0.97
CA LEU A 64 -10.54 6.98 1.19
C LEU A 64 -11.53 5.81 1.38
N PRO A 65 -11.30 4.89 2.35
CA PRO A 65 -12.14 3.74 2.57
C PRO A 65 -13.54 4.10 3.09
N GLU A 66 -13.76 5.30 3.63
CA GLU A 66 -15.07 5.73 4.14
C GLU A 66 -15.72 6.82 3.29
N ASP A 67 -15.11 7.22 2.17
CA ASP A 67 -15.70 8.17 1.23
C ASP A 67 -16.70 7.47 0.30
N GLN A 68 -17.99 7.76 0.47
CA GLN A 68 -19.05 7.19 -0.38
C GLN A 68 -18.90 7.55 -1.87
N ALA A 69 -18.37 8.73 -2.19
CA ALA A 69 -18.14 9.12 -3.58
C ALA A 69 -16.98 8.33 -4.19
N ALA A 70 -15.91 8.06 -3.42
CA ALA A 70 -14.83 7.16 -3.81
C ALA A 70 -15.36 5.75 -4.11
N TRP A 71 -16.21 5.20 -3.24
CA TRP A 71 -16.86 3.91 -3.46
C TRP A 71 -17.75 3.85 -4.70
N ARG A 72 -18.52 4.92 -4.97
CA ARG A 72 -19.36 4.99 -6.19
C ARG A 72 -18.52 4.98 -7.48
N ARG A 73 -17.28 5.48 -7.43
CA ARG A 73 -16.33 5.42 -8.55
C ARG A 73 -15.49 4.14 -8.55
N GLY A 74 -15.52 3.37 -7.47
CA GLY A 74 -14.68 2.20 -7.29
C GLY A 74 -13.21 2.54 -7.05
N THR A 75 -12.91 3.70 -6.43
CA THR A 75 -11.56 4.26 -6.32
C THR A 75 -11.23 4.73 -4.90
N VAL A 76 -10.84 3.79 -4.04
CA VAL A 76 -10.47 4.09 -2.63
C VAL A 76 -9.04 4.62 -2.48
N TRP A 77 -8.21 4.48 -3.51
CA TRP A 77 -6.90 5.14 -3.59
C TRP A 77 -6.92 6.22 -4.67
N THR A 78 -6.35 7.38 -4.36
CA THR A 78 -6.10 8.46 -5.33
C THR A 78 -4.69 8.97 -5.16
N ILE A 79 -3.93 9.05 -6.26
CA ILE A 79 -2.62 9.67 -6.32
C ILE A 79 -2.72 10.81 -7.32
N GLN A 80 -2.38 12.02 -6.91
CA GLN A 80 -2.37 13.19 -7.76
C GLN A 80 -0.99 13.83 -7.71
N ALA A 81 -0.40 14.08 -8.88
CA ALA A 81 0.84 14.84 -9.00
C ALA A 81 0.57 16.17 -9.69
N THR A 82 0.99 17.25 -9.04
CA THR A 82 0.92 18.61 -9.55
C THR A 82 2.33 19.05 -9.93
N PRO A 83 2.59 19.37 -11.21
CA PRO A 83 3.93 19.73 -11.66
C PRO A 83 4.36 21.10 -11.12
N ALA A 84 5.68 21.30 -11.06
CA ALA A 84 6.30 22.57 -10.69
C ALA A 84 6.13 23.66 -11.77
N GLU A 85 6.15 23.22 -13.02
CA GLU A 85 6.14 24.07 -14.20
C GLU A 85 4.71 24.46 -14.55
N ALA A 86 4.50 25.75 -14.84
CA ALA A 86 3.17 26.29 -15.08
C ALA A 86 2.45 25.67 -16.30
N ASP A 87 3.20 25.20 -17.30
CA ASP A 87 2.64 24.65 -18.54
C ASP A 87 2.49 23.12 -18.52
N ALA A 88 3.00 22.45 -17.49
CA ALA A 88 2.88 21.01 -17.34
C ALA A 88 1.49 20.64 -16.79
N LYS A 89 0.92 19.53 -17.27
CA LYS A 89 -0.41 19.08 -16.84
C LYS A 89 -0.29 18.18 -15.61
N PRO A 90 -1.14 18.36 -14.59
CA PRO A 90 -1.26 17.40 -13.50
C PRO A 90 -1.78 16.06 -14.01
N TRP A 91 -1.46 14.99 -13.30
CA TRP A 91 -2.00 13.66 -13.56
C TRP A 91 -2.58 13.05 -12.29
N VAL A 92 -3.54 12.14 -12.49
CA VAL A 92 -4.19 11.39 -11.42
C VAL A 92 -4.16 9.91 -11.75
N GLN A 93 -3.79 9.08 -10.77
CA GLN A 93 -3.92 7.62 -10.81
C GLN A 93 -4.81 7.18 -9.66
N GLU A 94 -5.82 6.38 -9.96
CA GLU A 94 -6.73 5.82 -8.97
C GLU A 94 -6.58 4.30 -8.89
N PHE A 95 -6.78 3.72 -7.69
CA PHE A 95 -6.88 2.27 -7.52
C PHE A 95 -8.13 1.89 -6.73
N GLY A 96 -8.74 0.78 -7.12
CA GLY A 96 -9.94 0.26 -6.47
C GLY A 96 -9.65 -0.56 -5.21
N PRO A 97 -10.69 -0.92 -4.46
CA PRO A 97 -10.57 -1.58 -3.15
C PRO A 97 -10.00 -3.00 -3.21
N ASN A 98 -10.03 -3.61 -4.40
CA ASN A 98 -9.50 -4.96 -4.61
C ASN A 98 -8.01 -4.97 -4.94
N VAL A 99 -7.37 -3.81 -5.08
CA VAL A 99 -5.93 -3.69 -5.28
C VAL A 99 -5.24 -3.76 -3.91
N PRO A 100 -4.28 -4.66 -3.69
CA PRO A 100 -3.57 -4.73 -2.43
C PRO A 100 -2.73 -3.47 -2.22
N SER A 101 -2.73 -2.93 -1.01
CA SER A 101 -2.00 -1.71 -0.65
C SER A 101 -0.52 -1.74 -1.04
N ARG A 102 0.12 -2.91 -0.94
CA ARG A 102 1.51 -3.12 -1.37
C ARG A 102 1.77 -2.81 -2.86
N ALA A 103 0.76 -3.01 -3.73
CA ALA A 103 0.91 -2.68 -5.15
C ALA A 103 0.90 -1.17 -5.36
N VAL A 104 0.09 -0.46 -4.57
CA VAL A 104 0.08 1.02 -4.53
C VAL A 104 1.41 1.53 -3.95
N ALA A 105 1.92 0.91 -2.88
CA ALA A 105 3.21 1.25 -2.30
C ALA A 105 4.35 1.04 -3.29
N ALA A 106 4.41 -0.10 -3.99
CA ALA A 106 5.41 -0.37 -5.02
C ALA A 106 5.33 0.63 -6.20
N PHE A 107 4.12 1.03 -6.60
CA PHE A 107 3.94 2.09 -7.60
C PHE A 107 4.53 3.43 -7.13
N LEU A 108 4.21 3.84 -5.90
CA LEU A 108 4.74 5.08 -5.31
C LEU A 108 6.28 5.02 -5.17
N GLU A 109 6.81 3.90 -4.71
CA GLU A 109 8.25 3.67 -4.59
C GLU A 109 8.95 3.80 -5.95
N ALA A 110 8.39 3.20 -7.01
CA ALA A 110 8.95 3.31 -8.36
C ALA A 110 8.97 4.75 -8.88
N LEU A 111 7.94 5.56 -8.55
CA LEU A 111 7.85 6.96 -8.98
C LEU A 111 8.72 7.92 -8.18
N THR A 112 8.95 7.61 -6.91
CA THR A 112 9.67 8.50 -5.98
C THR A 112 11.12 8.09 -5.79
N GLY A 113 11.56 7.01 -6.44
CA GLY A 113 12.90 6.45 -6.34
C GLY A 113 13.19 5.86 -4.96
N HIS A 114 14.36 5.27 -4.77
CA HIS A 114 14.95 5.21 -3.43
C HIS A 114 15.64 6.57 -3.19
N ALA A 115 15.59 7.10 -1.97
CA ALA A 115 16.52 8.16 -1.62
C ALA A 115 17.92 7.57 -1.76
N ASP A 116 18.67 7.99 -2.78
CA ASP A 116 20.10 7.68 -2.85
C ASP A 116 20.74 8.33 -1.61
N HIS A 117 21.04 7.52 -0.60
CA HIS A 117 21.76 7.89 0.60
C HIS A 117 23.27 8.00 0.32
#